data_AF-W9XHZ6-F1
#
_entry.id   AF-W9XHZ6-F1
#
_cell.length_a   1.000
_cell.length_b   1.000
_cell.length_c   1.000
_cell.angle_alpha   90.00
_cell.angle_beta   90.00
_cell.angle_gamma   90.00
#
_symmetry.space_group_name_H-M   'P 1'
#
loop_
_entity.id
_entity.type
_entity.pdbx_description
1 polymer ?
#
loop_
_entity_poly.entity_id
_entity_poly.type
_entity_poly.pdbx_seq_one_letter_code
_entity_poly.pdbx_strand_id
1 'polypeptide(L)'
;MLAYGLISIMLYCTVHALGELAVLFPISGAFAVYNTRFIDPAWGFAMGWNYALNWLVMLPLELTAASITLSFWSGARDVNPAAWVVIFYIVVVMINFFGVTGVSQAEFIFSIIKVLALSIVVGFYIFGIIIATGGVGSQGYLGAY
;
A
#
# COMPACT_ATOMS: atom_id res chain seq x y z
N MET A 1 1.44 16.58 10.46
CA MET A 1 2.41 15.96 11.40
C MET A 1 1.72 15.47 12.67
N LEU A 2 1.03 16.33 13.45
CA LEU A 2 0.30 15.91 14.66
C LEU A 2 -0.83 14.90 14.40
N ALA A 3 -1.65 15.11 13.36
CA ALA A 3 -2.72 14.17 13.00
C ALA A 3 -2.18 12.77 12.64
N TYR A 4 -1.07 12.71 11.91
CA TYR A 4 -0.41 11.45 11.59
C TYR A 4 0.12 10.74 12.84
N GLY A 5 0.76 11.47 13.76
CA GLY A 5 1.23 10.89 15.02
C GLY A 5 0.09 10.31 15.87
N LEU A 6 -1.02 11.03 15.97
CA LEU A 6 -2.19 10.59 16.73
C LEU A 6 -2.83 9.33 16.13
N ILE A 7 -3.02 9.30 14.80
CA ILE A 7 -3.56 8.13 14.10
C ILE A 7 -2.62 6.92 14.29
N SER A 8 -1.31 7.12 14.15
CA SER A 8 -0.33 6.03 14.32
C SER A 8 -0.37 5.40 15.71
N ILE A 9 -0.51 6.20 16.76
CA ILE A 9 -0.62 5.69 18.14
C ILE A 9 -1.92 4.90 18.33
N MET A 10 -3.05 5.42 17.85
CA MET A 10 -4.34 4.72 17.92
C MET A 10 -4.31 3.40 17.16
N LEU A 11 -3.72 3.38 15.96
CA LEU A 11 -3.59 2.18 15.14
C LEU A 11 -2.66 1.15 15.80
N TYR A 12 -1.56 1.61 16.40
CA TYR A 12 -0.63 0.74 17.12
C TYR A 12 -1.33 0.01 18.28
N CYS A 13 -2.09 0.73 19.11
CA CYS A 13 -2.87 0.11 20.19
C CYS A 13 -3.90 -0.89 19.64
N THR A 14 -4.58 -0.55 18.55
CA THR A 14 -5.59 -1.42 17.92
C THR A 14 -4.99 -2.72 17.39
N VAL A 15 -3.86 -2.65 16.68
CA VAL A 15 -3.17 -3.82 16.13
C VAL A 15 -2.59 -4.69 17.25
N HIS A 16 -2.09 -4.10 18.33
CA HIS A 16 -1.57 -4.85 19.48
C HIS A 16 -2.68 -5.66 20.17
N ALA A 17 -3.83 -5.03 20.45
CA ALA A 17 -4.98 -5.72 21.02
C ALA A 17 -5.52 -6.82 20.09
N LEU A 18 -5.55 -6.55 18.78
CA LEU A 18 -5.93 -7.55 17.78
C LEU A 18 -4.95 -8.74 17.75
N GLY A 19 -3.65 -8.48 17.94
CA GLY A 19 -2.61 -9.51 18.01
C GLY A 19 -2.81 -10.47 19.19
N GLU A 20 -3.12 -9.94 20.38
CA GLU A 20 -3.42 -10.77 21.56
C GLU A 20 -4.66 -11.65 21.33
N LEU A 21 -5.72 -11.08 20.74
CA LEU A 21 -6.93 -11.81 20.36
C LEU A 21 -6.67 -12.91 19.31
N ALA A 22 -5.78 -12.64 18.36
CA ALA A 22 -5.41 -13.59 17.30
C ALA A 22 -4.66 -14.82 17.85
N VAL A 23 -3.81 -14.63 18.86
CA VAL A 23 -3.11 -15.74 19.54
C VAL A 23 -4.09 -16.54 20.41
N LEU A 24 -5.04 -15.88 21.07
CA LEU A 24 -5.99 -16.54 21.96
C LEU A 24 -7.07 -17.33 21.20
N PHE A 25 -7.48 -16.86 20.03
CA PHE A 25 -8.52 -17.49 19.20
C PHE A 25 -8.10 -17.54 17.72
N PRO A 26 -7.38 -18.57 17.27
CA PRO A 26 -6.94 -18.67 15.87
C PRO A 26 -8.13 -19.02 14.95
N ILE A 27 -8.84 -18.01 14.48
CA ILE A 27 -9.93 -18.15 13.49
C ILE A 27 -9.60 -17.36 12.22
N SER A 28 -9.74 -18.03 11.07
CA SER A 28 -9.52 -17.41 9.76
C SER A 28 -10.63 -16.38 9.48
N GLY A 29 -10.26 -15.14 9.16
CA GLY A 29 -11.21 -14.00 9.03
C GLY A 29 -11.33 -13.10 10.27
N ALA A 30 -10.56 -13.41 11.33
CA ALA A 30 -10.27 -12.66 12.56
C ALA A 30 -10.98 -11.30 12.75
N PHE A 31 -10.70 -10.29 11.92
CA PHE A 31 -11.15 -8.92 12.17
C PHE A 31 -12.68 -8.74 12.20
N ALA A 32 -13.41 -9.26 11.21
CA ALA A 32 -14.88 -9.12 11.20
C ALA A 32 -15.54 -10.02 12.28
N VAL A 33 -14.96 -11.22 12.49
CA VAL A 33 -15.52 -12.23 13.40
C VAL A 33 -15.28 -11.88 14.88
N TYR A 34 -14.14 -11.27 15.22
CA TYR A 34 -13.91 -10.75 16.57
C TYR A 34 -14.86 -9.60 16.89
N ASN A 35 -15.12 -8.71 15.94
CA ASN A 35 -16.06 -7.59 16.15
C ASN A 35 -17.50 -8.09 16.38
N THR A 36 -17.98 -9.07 15.60
CA THR A 36 -19.31 -9.68 15.84
C THR A 36 -19.40 -10.43 17.17
N ARG A 37 -18.28 -10.98 17.66
CA ARG A 37 -18.25 -11.84 18.86
C ARG A 37 -18.06 -11.06 20.15
N PHE A 38 -17.32 -9.96 20.15
CA PHE A 38 -16.96 -9.20 21.35
C PHE A 38 -17.69 -7.85 21.50
N ILE A 39 -18.26 -7.29 20.41
CA ILE A 39 -18.96 -6.00 20.46
C ILE A 39 -20.47 -6.22 20.29
N ASP A 40 -20.91 -6.44 19.06
CA ASP A 40 -22.31 -6.67 18.71
C ASP A 40 -22.40 -7.17 17.24
N PRO A 41 -23.37 -8.04 16.90
CA PRO A 41 -23.60 -8.45 15.53
C PRO A 41 -23.83 -7.28 14.54
N ALA A 42 -24.48 -6.19 14.95
CA ALA A 42 -24.71 -5.01 14.12
C ALA A 42 -23.41 -4.26 13.78
N TRP A 43 -22.47 -4.21 14.74
CA TRP A 43 -21.14 -3.62 14.52
C TRP A 43 -20.32 -4.42 13.51
N GLY A 44 -20.36 -5.76 13.59
CA GLY A 44 -19.68 -6.60 12.61
C GLY A 44 -20.29 -6.52 11.21
N PHE A 45 -21.62 -6.36 11.10
CA PHE A 45 -22.26 -6.09 9.81
C PHE A 45 -21.80 -4.75 9.21
N ALA A 46 -21.80 -3.68 10.01
CA ALA A 46 -21.35 -2.36 9.57
C ALA A 46 -19.88 -2.37 9.10
N MET A 47 -19.00 -3.06 9.82
CA MET A 47 -17.58 -3.21 9.46
C MET A 47 -17.39 -4.01 8.17
N GLY A 48 -18.15 -5.10 7.97
CA GLY A 48 -18.14 -5.86 6.73
C GLY A 48 -18.53 -5.01 5.52
N TRP A 49 -19.53 -4.13 5.69
CA TRP A 49 -19.95 -3.20 4.64
C TRP A 49 -18.96 -2.07 4.39
N ASN A 50 -18.33 -1.54 5.44
CA ASN A 50 -17.26 -0.57 5.27
C ASN A 50 -16.07 -1.17 4.51
N TYR A 51 -15.70 -2.41 4.81
CA TYR A 51 -14.62 -3.13 4.14
C TYR A 51 -14.94 -3.41 2.66
N ALA A 52 -16.16 -3.86 2.36
CA ALA A 52 -16.61 -4.06 0.98
C ALA A 52 -16.59 -2.76 0.17
N LEU A 53 -17.07 -1.66 0.75
CA LEU A 53 -17.02 -0.34 0.12
C LEU A 53 -15.58 0.16 -0.06
N ASN A 54 -14.70 -0.08 0.91
CA ASN A 54 -13.29 0.28 0.80
C ASN A 54 -12.64 -0.42 -0.40
N TRP A 55 -12.82 -1.74 -0.55
CA TRP A 55 -12.28 -2.46 -1.70
C TRP A 55 -12.90 -2.02 -3.03
N LEU A 56 -14.20 -1.70 -3.05
CA LEU A 56 -14.89 -1.21 -4.25
C LEU A 56 -14.31 0.13 -4.74
N VAL A 57 -13.91 1.01 -3.83
CA VAL A 57 -13.33 2.32 -4.16
C VAL A 57 -11.82 2.26 -4.36
N MET A 58 -11.12 1.41 -3.60
CA MET A 58 -9.66 1.34 -3.60
C MET A 58 -9.11 0.71 -4.89
N LEU A 59 -9.73 -0.36 -5.40
CA LEU A 59 -9.30 -1.00 -6.65
C LEU A 59 -9.30 -0.06 -7.86
N PRO A 60 -10.39 0.67 -8.20
CA PRO A 60 -10.38 1.60 -9.33
C PRO A 60 -9.43 2.79 -9.10
N LEU A 61 -9.26 3.22 -7.84
CA LEU A 61 -8.31 4.28 -7.48
C LEU A 61 -6.87 3.85 -7.80
N GLU A 62 -6.47 2.63 -7.41
CA GLU A 62 -5.14 2.09 -7.68
C GLU A 62 -4.88 1.94 -9.19
N LEU A 63 -5.85 1.43 -9.95
CA LEU A 63 -5.74 1.32 -11.41
C LEU A 63 -5.60 2.70 -12.08
N THR A 64 -6.35 3.69 -11.61
CA THR A 64 -6.27 5.06 -12.12
C THR A 64 -4.91 5.67 -11.82
N ALA A 65 -4.40 5.51 -10.59
CA ALA A 65 -3.07 5.97 -10.21
C ALA A 65 -1.95 5.30 -11.03
N ALA A 66 -2.06 4.00 -11.31
CA ALA A 66 -1.13 3.28 -12.18
C ALA A 66 -1.14 3.82 -13.62
N SER A 67 -2.32 4.11 -14.17
CA SER A 67 -2.45 4.68 -15.52
C SER A 67 -1.83 6.08 -15.62
N ILE A 68 -2.02 6.93 -14.60
CA ILE A 68 -1.40 8.26 -14.52
C ILE A 68 0.11 8.12 -14.44
N THR A 69 0.62 7.20 -13.62
CA THR A 69 2.06 6.95 -13.49
C THR A 69 2.68 6.56 -14.84
N LEU A 70 2.00 5.72 -15.63
CA LEU A 70 2.48 5.31 -16.95
C LEU A 70 2.50 6.47 -17.95
N SER A 71 1.56 7.41 -17.83
CA SER A 71 1.48 8.59 -18.70
C SER A 71 2.65 9.58 -18.52
N PHE A 72 3.45 9.44 -17.45
CA PHE A 72 4.70 10.19 -17.29
C PHE A 72 5.80 9.74 -18.26
N TRP A 73 5.70 8.56 -18.87
CA TRP A 73 6.67 8.09 -19.87
C TRP A 73 6.31 8.58 -21.28
N SER A 74 7.29 9.14 -22.00
CA SER A 74 7.08 9.80 -23.30
C SER A 74 6.41 8.92 -24.35
N GLY A 75 6.68 7.61 -24.36
CA GLY A 75 6.09 6.63 -25.29
C GLY A 75 4.64 6.22 -24.99
N ALA A 76 4.07 6.62 -23.85
CA ALA A 76 2.70 6.29 -23.44
C ALA A 76 1.74 7.48 -23.46
N ARG A 77 2.24 8.67 -23.85
CA ARG A 77 1.52 9.96 -23.78
C ARG A 77 0.39 10.08 -24.80
N ASP A 78 0.50 9.38 -25.94
CA ASP A 78 -0.47 9.45 -27.05
C ASP A 78 -1.63 8.47 -26.92
N VAL A 79 -1.60 7.58 -25.92
CA VAL A 79 -2.63 6.56 -25.69
C VAL A 79 -3.62 7.06 -24.65
N ASN A 80 -4.92 6.89 -24.91
CA ASN A 80 -5.98 7.27 -23.98
C ASN A 80 -5.76 6.57 -22.60
N PRO A 81 -5.71 7.32 -21.48
CA PRO A 81 -5.56 6.75 -20.14
C PRO A 81 -6.57 5.65 -19.82
N ALA A 82 -7.79 5.72 -20.38
CA ALA A 82 -8.83 4.72 -20.20
C ALA A 82 -8.43 3.34 -20.77
N ALA A 83 -7.64 3.30 -21.85
CA ALA A 83 -7.16 2.04 -22.43
C ALA A 83 -6.19 1.33 -21.48
N TRP A 84 -5.30 2.08 -20.82
CA TRP A 84 -4.38 1.54 -19.83
C TRP A 84 -5.11 0.98 -18.61
N VAL A 85 -6.14 1.68 -18.12
CA VAL A 85 -6.99 1.20 -17.01
C VAL A 85 -7.62 -0.15 -17.34
N VAL A 86 -8.19 -0.31 -18.54
CA VAL A 86 -8.82 -1.58 -18.96
C VAL A 86 -7.80 -2.71 -19.06
N ILE A 87 -6.60 -2.43 -19.58
CA ILE A 87 -5.52 -3.44 -19.67
C ILE A 87 -5.12 -3.92 -18.28
N PHE A 88 -4.88 -3.00 -17.33
CA PHE A 88 -4.56 -3.37 -15.95
C PHE A 88 -5.69 -4.15 -15.27
N TYR A 89 -6.95 -3.78 -15.52
CA TYR A 89 -8.11 -4.50 -15.00
C TYR A 89 -8.15 -5.96 -15.47
N ILE A 90 -7.92 -6.18 -16.77
CA ILE A 90 -7.89 -7.52 -17.35
C ILE A 90 -6.78 -8.37 -16.73
N VAL A 91 -5.60 -7.80 -16.48
CA VAL A 91 -4.49 -8.50 -15.81
C VAL A 91 -4.88 -8.90 -14.38
N VAL A 92 -5.50 -8.00 -13.62
CA VAL A 92 -5.96 -8.29 -12.25
C VAL A 92 -6.99 -9.42 -12.26
N VAL A 93 -7.96 -9.38 -13.17
CA VAL A 93 -8.97 -10.43 -13.32
C VAL A 93 -8.33 -11.76 -13.68
N MET A 94 -7.35 -11.78 -14.60
CA MET A 94 -6.61 -12.99 -14.94
C MET A 94 -5.87 -13.60 -13.73
N ILE A 95 -5.22 -12.78 -12.91
CA ILE A 95 -4.54 -13.26 -11.70
C ILE A 95 -5.55 -13.83 -10.70
N ASN A 96 -6.73 -13.22 -10.58
CA ASN A 96 -7.80 -13.72 -9.70
C ASN A 96 -8.32 -15.11 -10.14
N PHE A 97 -8.29 -15.43 -11.44
CA PHE A 97 -8.68 -16.77 -11.92
C PHE A 97 -7.73 -17.89 -11.47
N PHE A 98 -6.45 -17.59 -11.16
CA PHE A 98 -5.51 -18.57 -10.60
C PHE A 98 -5.75 -18.87 -9.11
N GLY A 99 -6.79 -18.28 -8.51
CA GLY A 99 -7.17 -18.50 -7.13
C GLY A 99 -6.18 -17.91 -6.12
N VAL A 100 -6.37 -18.26 -4.84
CA VAL A 100 -5.62 -17.68 -3.70
C VAL A 100 -4.10 -17.93 -3.79
N THR A 101 -3.69 -19.00 -4.48
CA THR A 101 -2.28 -19.36 -4.66
C THR A 101 -1.57 -18.45 -5.65
N GLY A 102 -2.24 -18.02 -6.73
CA GLY A 102 -1.67 -17.09 -7.70
C GLY A 102 -1.49 -15.69 -7.11
N VAL A 103 -2.49 -15.21 -6.36
CA VAL A 103 -2.44 -13.90 -5.69
C VAL A 103 -1.31 -13.85 -4.66
N SER A 104 -1.18 -14.88 -3.82
CA SER A 104 -0.15 -14.91 -2.77
C SER A 104 1.28 -14.94 -3.31
N GLN A 105 1.54 -15.64 -4.43
CA GLN A 105 2.86 -15.62 -5.07
C GLN A 105 3.18 -14.26 -5.70
N ALA A 106 2.21 -13.63 -6.35
CA ALA A 106 2.38 -12.30 -6.92
C ALA A 106 2.65 -11.25 -5.82
N GLU A 107 1.89 -11.29 -4.73
CA GLU A 107 2.07 -10.40 -3.58
C GLU A 107 3.44 -10.55 -2.93
N PHE A 108 3.97 -11.76 -2.84
CA PHE A 108 5.32 -12.00 -2.32
C PHE A 108 6.38 -11.30 -3.18
N ILE A 109 6.30 -11.44 -4.51
CA ILE A 109 7.23 -10.79 -5.44
C ILE A 109 7.09 -9.26 -5.37
N PHE A 110 5.87 -8.74 -5.35
CA PHE A 110 5.63 -7.30 -5.21
C PHE A 110 6.14 -6.75 -3.86
N SER A 111 6.06 -7.53 -2.79
CA SER A 111 6.57 -7.13 -1.47
C SER A 111 8.10 -7.02 -1.47
N ILE A 112 8.80 -7.93 -2.15
CA ILE A 112 10.26 -7.84 -2.32
C ILE A 112 10.63 -6.57 -3.08
N ILE A 113 9.93 -6.27 -4.18
CA ILE A 113 10.15 -5.04 -4.96
C ILE A 113 9.94 -3.80 -4.10
N LYS A 114 8.88 -3.76 -3.28
CA LYS A 114 8.61 -2.64 -2.35
C LYS A 114 9.76 -2.43 -1.36
N VAL A 115 10.26 -3.50 -0.74
CA VAL A 115 11.39 -3.42 0.22
C VAL A 115 12.66 -2.92 -0.47
N LEU A 116 12.97 -3.44 -1.66
CA LEU A 116 14.14 -2.98 -2.43
C LEU A 116 14.01 -1.53 -2.88
N ALA A 117 12.83 -1.11 -3.34
CA ALA A 117 12.59 0.28 -3.72
C ALA A 117 12.78 1.21 -2.51
N LEU A 118 12.26 0.83 -1.34
CA LEU A 118 12.45 1.59 -0.10
C LEU A 118 13.93 1.67 0.29
N SER A 119 14.69 0.57 0.20
CA SER A 119 16.11 0.60 0.56
C SER A 119 16.94 1.47 -0.39
N ILE A 120 16.64 1.44 -1.69
CA ILE A 120 17.28 2.31 -2.69
C ILE A 120 16.95 3.77 -2.42
N VAL A 121 15.67 4.11 -2.18
CA VAL A 121 15.25 5.48 -1.89
C VAL A 121 15.91 6.03 -0.64
N VAL A 122 15.96 5.25 0.44
CA VAL A 122 16.67 5.64 1.67
C VAL A 122 18.16 5.85 1.39
N GLY A 123 18.78 4.99 0.57
CA GLY A 123 20.15 5.17 0.10
C GLY A 123 20.36 6.48 -0.64
N PHE A 124 19.44 6.85 -1.54
CA PHE A 124 19.47 8.14 -2.26
C PHE A 124 19.27 9.33 -1.32
N TYR A 125 18.42 9.22 -0.30
CA TYR A 125 18.27 10.28 0.71
C TYR A 125 19.56 10.52 1.48
N ILE A 126 20.20 9.45 1.94
CA ILE A 126 21.47 9.53 2.67
C ILE A 126 22.56 10.10 1.75
N PHE A 127 22.64 9.61 0.51
CA PHE A 127 23.58 10.12 -0.48
C PHE A 127 23.35 11.61 -0.80
N GLY A 128 22.10 12.03 -0.93
CA GLY A 128 21.73 13.43 -1.11
C GLY A 128 22.16 14.32 0.07
N ILE A 129 22.02 13.83 1.31
CA ILE A 129 22.50 14.54 2.51
C ILE A 129 24.03 14.66 2.52
N ILE A 130 24.75 13.60 2.13
CA ILE A 130 26.23 13.60 2.06
C ILE A 130 26.73 14.62 1.03
N ILE A 131 26.10 14.68 -0.15
CA ILE A 131 26.41 15.68 -1.17
C ILE A 131 26.08 17.09 -0.65
N ALA A 132 24.90 17.27 -0.07
CA ALA A 132 24.48 18.57 0.47
C ALA A 132 25.41 19.06 1.58
N THR A 133 25.97 18.17 2.40
CA THR A 133 26.90 18.54 3.49
C THR A 133 28.35 18.69 3.02
N GLY A 134 28.62 18.58 1.71
CA GLY A 134 29.96 18.80 1.12
C GLY A 134 30.91 17.60 1.18
N GLY A 135 30.40 16.37 1.33
CA GLY A 135 31.20 15.15 1.38
C GLY A 135 31.85 14.74 0.05
N VAL A 136 31.45 15.35 -1.08
CA VAL A 136 32.01 15.10 -2.43
C VAL A 136 32.82 16.31 -2.88
N GLY A 137 34.11 16.32 -2.54
CA GLY A 137 35.12 17.22 -3.12
C GLY A 137 35.00 18.70 -2.76
N SER A 138 36.05 19.49 -3.06
CA SER A 138 36.17 20.90 -2.66
C SER A 138 35.31 21.88 -3.47
N GLN A 139 34.13 21.46 -3.93
CA GLN A 139 33.10 22.37 -4.37
C GLN A 139 32.15 22.53 -3.18
N GLY A 140 32.25 23.66 -2.49
CA GLY A 140 31.47 23.95 -1.29
C GLY A 140 29.96 23.71 -1.50
N TYR A 141 29.23 23.63 -0.39
CA TYR A 141 27.77 23.44 -0.27
C TYR A 141 26.98 23.68 -1.58
N LEU A 142 26.60 22.59 -2.27
CA LEU A 142 25.78 22.61 -3.48
C LEU A 142 24.26 22.67 -3.18
N GLY A 143 23.89 23.29 -2.05
CA GLY A 143 22.51 23.53 -1.66
C GLY A 143 22.10 24.99 -1.85
N ALA A 144 20.97 25.20 -2.53
CA ALA A 144 20.22 26.44 -2.63
C ALA A 144 21.01 27.74 -2.92
N TYR A 145 21.24 27.99 -4.21
CA TYR A 145 20.90 29.28 -4.81
C TYR A 145 19.73 29.08 -5.78
#